data_AF-A0A3D3PIW8-F1
#
_entry.id   AF-A0A3D3PIW8-F1
#
_cell.length_a   1.000
_cell.length_b   1.000
_cell.length_c   1.000
_cell.angle_alpha   90.00
_cell.angle_beta   90.00
_cell.angle_gamma   90.00
#
_symmetry.space_group_name_H-M   'P 1'
#
loop_
_entity.id
_entity.type
_entity.pdbx_description
1 polymer ?
#
loop_
_entity_poly.entity_id
_entity_poly.type
_entity_poly.pdbx_seq_one_letter_code
_entity_poly.pdbx_strand_id
1 'polypeptide(L)' 'TSLLSGVHNGIWNEALGFIKAYALQYPDLQIVLCGGDVKFFDSRLKNSIFAHAVKTEPNLVLIGLNEVIYQQND' A
#
# COMPACT_ATOMS: atom_id res chain seq x y z
N THR A 1 -1.14 -26.05 -4.21
CA THR A 1 -2.32 -25.22 -4.55
C THR A 1 -2.99 -24.61 -3.33
N SER A 2 -3.22 -25.35 -2.24
CA SER A 2 -3.88 -24.80 -1.03
C SER A 2 -3.04 -23.80 -0.24
N LEU A 3 -1.73 -24.03 -0.07
CA LEU A 3 -0.83 -23.11 0.66
C LEU A 3 -0.75 -21.73 0.00
N LEU A 4 -0.52 -21.70 -1.32
CA LEU A 4 -0.46 -20.44 -2.07
C LEU A 4 -1.76 -19.65 -1.99
N SER A 5 -2.90 -20.33 -2.10
CA SER A 5 -4.22 -19.71 -1.94
C SER A 5 -4.41 -19.15 -0.53
N GLY A 6 -4.02 -19.91 0.50
CA GLY A 6 -4.08 -19.46 1.90
C GLY A 6 -3.27 -18.20 2.14
N VAL A 7 -2.02 -18.16 1.66
CA VAL A 7 -1.14 -16.98 1.79
C VAL A 7 -1.71 -15.77 1.07
N HIS A 8 -2.11 -15.92 -0.20
CA HIS A 8 -2.66 -14.80 -0.98
C HIS A 8 -3.95 -14.23 -0.38
N ASN A 9 -4.86 -15.09 0.08
CA ASN A 9 -6.11 -14.65 0.68
C ASN A 9 -5.89 -14.10 2.10
N GLY A 10 -4.96 -14.65 2.86
CA GLY A 10 -4.60 -14.17 4.19
C GLY A 10 -4.11 -12.72 4.13
N ILE A 11 -3.04 -12.48 3.36
CA ILE A 11 -2.43 -11.14 3.26
C ILE A 11 -3.42 -10.11 2.69
N TRP A 12 -4.24 -10.52 1.72
CA TRP A 12 -5.30 -9.68 1.17
C TRP A 12 -6.31 -9.24 2.23
N ASN A 13 -6.84 -10.18 3.02
CA ASN A 13 -7.84 -9.90 4.03
C ASN A 13 -7.26 -9.11 5.22
N GLU A 14 -6.03 -9.39 5.61
CA GLU A 14 -5.31 -8.62 6.65
C GLU A 14 -5.18 -7.15 6.23
N ALA A 15 -4.64 -6.88 5.04
CA ALA A 15 -4.48 -5.52 4.53
C ALA A 15 -5.82 -4.78 4.45
N LEU A 16 -6.87 -5.44 3.93
CA LEU A 16 -8.20 -4.85 3.84
C LEU A 16 -8.82 -4.59 5.22
N GLY A 17 -8.60 -5.49 6.18
CA GLY A 17 -9.05 -5.33 7.57
C GLY A 17 -8.44 -4.09 8.22
N PHE A 18 -7.13 -3.91 8.07
CA PHE A 18 -6.44 -2.69 8.54
C PHE A 18 -6.99 -1.43 7.90
N ILE A 19 -7.08 -1.39 6.56
CA ILE A 19 -7.59 -0.22 5.84
C ILE A 19 -8.98 0.18 6.36
N LYS A 20 -9.89 -0.79 6.50
CA LYS A 20 -11.24 -0.53 7.02
C LYS A 20 -11.23 -0.01 8.46
N ALA A 21 -10.43 -0.60 9.33
CA ALA A 21 -10.35 -0.19 10.74
C ALA A 21 -9.83 1.25 10.89
N TYR A 22 -8.86 1.65 10.05
CA TYR A 22 -8.33 3.01 10.06
C TYR A 22 -9.25 4.00 9.34
N ALA A 23 -9.91 3.61 8.26
CA ALA A 23 -10.85 4.50 7.54
C ALA A 23 -12.04 4.92 8.41
N LEU A 24 -12.44 4.10 9.39
CA LEU A 24 -13.47 4.48 10.37
C LEU A 24 -13.01 5.58 11.33
N GLN A 25 -11.70 5.67 11.59
CA GLN A 25 -11.11 6.64 12.52
C GLN A 25 -10.62 7.91 11.80
N TYR A 26 -10.22 7.78 10.53
CA TYR A 26 -9.60 8.83 9.74
C TYR A 26 -10.34 8.96 8.40
N PRO A 27 -11.30 9.91 8.28
CA PRO A 27 -12.08 10.10 7.06
C PRO A 27 -11.23 10.43 5.82
N ASP A 28 -10.11 11.12 6.01
CA ASP A 28 -9.19 11.54 4.95
C ASP A 28 -7.97 10.60 4.81
N LEU A 29 -8.12 9.32 5.19
CA LEU A 29 -7.04 8.34 5.15
C LEU A 29 -6.44 8.23 3.74
N GLN A 30 -5.15 8.54 3.61
CA GLN A 30 -4.36 8.28 2.41
C GLN A 30 -3.57 6.98 2.60
N ILE A 31 -3.59 6.11 1.60
CA ILE A 31 -2.92 4.80 1.64
C ILE A 31 -1.83 4.83 0.58
N VAL A 32 -0.59 4.52 0.97
CA VAL A 32 0.54 4.40 0.03
C VAL A 32 0.99 2.96 0.00
N LEU A 33 0.94 2.35 -1.19
CA LEU A 33 1.47 1.01 -1.46
C LEU A 33 2.85 1.13 -2.10
N CYS A 34 3.81 0.39 -1.58
CA CYS A 34 5.20 0.36 -2.04
C CYS A 34 5.69 -1.10 -2.12
N GLY A 35 6.84 -1.33 -2.75
CA GLY A 35 7.52 -2.63 -2.82
C GLY A 35 7.36 -3.33 -4.18
N GLY A 36 8.04 -4.48 -4.33
CA GLY A 36 8.08 -5.21 -5.62
C GLY A 36 6.74 -5.79 -6.05
N ASP A 37 5.93 -6.25 -5.09
CA ASP A 37 4.64 -6.91 -5.35
C ASP A 37 3.45 -5.93 -5.38
N VAL A 38 3.71 -4.63 -5.50
CA VAL A 38 2.66 -3.60 -5.49
C VAL A 38 1.55 -3.89 -6.51
N LYS A 39 1.90 -4.44 -7.68
CA LYS A 39 0.95 -4.76 -8.76
C LYS A 39 -0.08 -5.83 -8.35
N PHE A 40 0.32 -6.77 -7.49
CA PHE A 40 -0.58 -7.79 -6.94
C PHE A 40 -1.69 -7.13 -6.10
N PHE A 41 -1.33 -6.12 -5.30
CA PHE A 41 -2.26 -5.39 -4.45
C PHE A 41 -3.04 -4.32 -5.22
N ASP A 42 -2.41 -3.63 -6.17
CA ASP A 42 -3.01 -2.54 -6.94
C ASP A 42 -4.27 -3.00 -7.68
N SER A 43 -4.19 -4.12 -8.39
CA SER A 43 -5.30 -4.70 -9.16
C SER A 43 -6.50 -5.12 -8.29
N ARG A 44 -6.25 -5.47 -7.02
CA ARG A 44 -7.28 -5.93 -6.08
C ARG A 44 -7.83 -4.79 -5.22
N LEU A 45 -6.99 -3.85 -4.76
CA LEU A 45 -7.38 -2.70 -3.93
C LEU A 45 -8.04 -1.58 -4.74
N LYS A 46 -7.67 -1.37 -6.02
CA LYS A 46 -8.30 -0.33 -6.86
C LYS A 46 -9.65 -0.69 -7.44
N ASN A 47 -10.06 -1.96 -7.42
CA ASN A 47 -11.45 -2.35 -7.67
C ASN A 47 -12.36 -2.07 -6.46
N SER A 48 -11.78 -1.61 -5.35
CA SER A 48 -12.47 -1.36 -4.09
C SER A 48 -12.82 0.12 -3.92
N ILE A 49 -13.76 0.35 -3.01
CA ILE A 49 -14.28 1.63 -2.53
C ILE A 49 -13.17 2.66 -2.21
N PHE A 50 -11.94 2.20 -1.99
CA PHE A 50 -10.76 2.99 -1.63
C PHE A 50 -9.89 3.45 -2.82
N ALA A 51 -10.31 3.23 -4.07
CA ALA A 51 -9.49 3.57 -5.25
C ALA A 51 -9.00 5.03 -5.28
N HIS A 52 -9.79 5.96 -4.73
CA HIS A 52 -9.47 7.38 -4.63
C HIS A 52 -8.44 7.70 -3.53
N ALA A 53 -8.32 6.84 -2.51
CA ALA A 53 -7.45 7.01 -1.36
C ALA A 53 -6.10 6.29 -1.49
N VAL A 54 -5.99 5.34 -2.43
CA VAL A 54 -4.80 4.51 -2.62
C VAL A 54 -3.88 5.10 -3.69
N LYS A 55 -2.62 5.35 -3.31
CA LYS A 55 -1.51 5.71 -4.19
C LYS A 55 -0.47 4.60 -4.19
N THR A 56 0.18 4.43 -5.33
CA THR A 56 1.18 3.39 -5.53
C THR A 56 2.50 4.04 -5.87
N GLU A 57 3.53 3.79 -5.05
CA GLU A 57 4.87 4.34 -5.20
C GLU A 57 5.91 3.22 -4.95
N PRO A 58 6.33 2.48 -5.99
CA PRO A 58 7.23 1.34 -5.82
C PRO A 58 8.62 1.73 -5.33
N ASN A 59 9.05 2.98 -5.56
CA ASN A 59 10.39 3.47 -5.24
C ASN A 59 10.39 4.39 -4.01
N LEU A 60 9.39 4.29 -3.13
CA LEU A 60 9.21 5.20 -1.99
C LEU A 60 10.49 5.38 -1.15
N VAL A 61 11.22 4.28 -0.92
CA VAL A 61 12.48 4.29 -0.16
C VAL A 61 13.57 5.04 -0.92
N LEU A 62 13.70 4.86 -2.24
CA LEU A 62 14.71 5.54 -3.05
C LEU A 62 14.42 7.03 -3.14
N ILE A 63 13.14 7.41 -3.29
CA ILE A 63 12.72 8.80 -3.27
C ILE A 63 13.13 9.42 -1.93
N GLY A 64 12.75 8.80 -0.81
CA GLY A 64 13.10 9.30 0.52
C GLY A 64 14.61 9.40 0.76
N LEU A 65 15.39 8.40 0.32
CA LEU A 65 16.85 8.43 0.45
C LEU A 65 17.47 9.58 -0.36
N ASN A 66 17.00 9.78 -1.59
CA ASN A 66 17.46 10.86 -2.45
C ASN A 66 17.15 12.23 -1.83
N GLU A 67 15.95 12.43 -1.28
CA GLU A 67 15.58 13.66 -0.58
C GLU A 67 16.49 13.97 0.62
N VAL A 68 16.80 12.97 1.44
CA VAL A 68 17.72 13.14 2.58
C VAL A 68 19.12 13.55 2.12
N ILE A 69 19.61 13.01 1.01
CA ILE A 69 20.92 13.36 0.44
C ILE A 69 20.92 14.81 -0.05
N TYR A 70 19.87 15.24 -0.77
CA TYR A 70 19.79 16.63 -1.24
C TYR A 70 19.77 17.63 -0.07
N GLN A 71 18.98 17.36 0.98
CA GLN A 71 18.92 18.23 2.17
C GLN A 71 20.24 18.35 2.94
N GLN A 72 21.17 17.39 2.81
CA GLN A 72 22.49 17.46 3.46
C GLN A 72 23.54 18.21 2.64
N ASN A 73 23.28 18.46 1.35
CA ASN A 73 24.21 19.14 0.46
C ASN A 73 23.86 20.64 0.25
N ASP A 74 22.77 21.11 0.86
CA ASP A 74 22.39 22.53 1.00
C ASP A 74 22.91 23.11 2.32
#